data_AF-A0A6I1I0H5-F1
#
_entry.id   AF-A0A6I1I0H5-F1
#
_cell.length_a   1.000
_cell.length_b   1.000
_cell.length_c   1.000
_cell.angle_alpha   90.00
_cell.angle_beta   90.00
_cell.angle_gamma   90.00
#
_symmetry.space_group_name_H-M   'P 1'
#
loop_
_entity.id
_entity.type
_entity.pdbx_description
1 polymer ?
#
loop_
_entity_poly.entity_id
_entity_poly.type
_entity_poly.pdbx_seq_one_letter_code
_entity_poly.pdbx_strand_id
1 'polypeptide(L)'
;MAVTVALVFAAGMAGAQALPPQAQLPAWATQQLDRLAKREAIEVSARMNPFVLRGDFDGDGMEDLAVLVKNRDSKKEGIAFLFRQKTAPLIVGAGHALSSGGDDFAWLEVWQVEDKGSLQHSYHEKSLKLKTDGIVVAKEGSASALIYIKGGKAFWQQQGD
;
A
#
# COMPACT_ATOMS: atom_id res chain seq x y z
N MET A 1 -19.82 67.72 -8.03
CA MET A 1 -20.24 66.33 -8.28
C MET A 1 -19.03 65.45 -8.01
N ALA A 2 -19.05 64.62 -6.96
CA ALA A 2 -17.95 63.73 -6.62
C ALA A 2 -18.33 62.31 -7.04
N VAL A 3 -17.53 61.70 -7.91
CA VAL A 3 -17.71 60.31 -8.36
C VAL A 3 -16.84 59.42 -7.47
N THR A 4 -17.49 58.66 -6.60
CA THR A 4 -16.82 57.63 -5.78
C THR A 4 -16.63 56.39 -6.64
N VAL A 5 -15.36 56.05 -6.91
CA VAL A 5 -15.00 54.77 -7.55
C VAL A 5 -14.91 53.72 -6.44
N ALA A 6 -15.87 52.78 -6.44
CA ALA A 6 -15.82 51.61 -5.58
C ALA A 6 -14.90 50.56 -6.21
N LEU A 7 -13.74 50.34 -5.61
CA LEU A 7 -12.85 49.21 -5.91
C LEU A 7 -13.42 47.95 -5.28
N VAL A 8 -13.95 47.04 -6.11
CA VAL A 8 -14.32 45.69 -5.69
C VAL A 8 -13.09 44.80 -5.79
N PHE A 9 -12.49 44.47 -4.64
CA PHE A 9 -11.50 43.40 -4.55
C PHE A 9 -12.24 42.06 -4.48
N ALA A 10 -12.28 41.33 -5.60
CA ALA A 10 -12.68 39.93 -5.60
C ALA A 10 -11.51 39.08 -5.06
N ALA A 11 -11.55 38.77 -3.76
CA ALA A 11 -10.65 37.77 -3.17
C ALA A 11 -11.09 36.38 -3.64
N GLY A 12 -10.46 35.87 -4.70
CA GLY A 12 -10.57 34.46 -5.08
C GLY A 12 -9.92 33.60 -4.00
N MET A 13 -10.70 32.89 -3.20
CA MET A 13 -10.18 31.85 -2.33
C MET A 13 -9.70 30.68 -3.19
N ALA A 14 -8.39 30.64 -3.45
CA ALA A 14 -7.75 29.42 -3.96
C ALA A 14 -7.82 28.37 -2.84
N GLY A 15 -8.83 27.50 -2.89
CA GLY A 15 -8.87 26.32 -2.03
C GLY A 15 -7.68 25.43 -2.36
N ALA A 16 -6.83 25.13 -1.38
CA ALA A 16 -5.78 24.14 -1.54
C ALA A 16 -6.42 22.77 -1.78
N GLN A 17 -6.52 22.35 -3.04
CA GLN A 17 -6.96 21.00 -3.37
C GLN A 17 -5.89 20.02 -2.89
N ALA A 18 -6.26 19.10 -1.99
CA ALA A 18 -5.36 18.02 -1.60
C ALA A 18 -4.94 17.24 -2.84
N LEU A 19 -3.63 17.01 -3.00
CA LEU A 19 -3.12 16.21 -4.10
C LEU A 19 -3.75 14.81 -4.04
N PRO A 20 -4.16 14.24 -5.19
CA PRO A 20 -4.67 12.88 -5.20
C PRO A 20 -3.60 11.93 -4.63
N PRO A 21 -3.97 10.87 -3.90
CA PRO A 21 -3.02 9.94 -3.27
C PRO A 21 -1.91 9.45 -4.21
N GLN A 22 -2.25 9.15 -5.48
CA GLN A 22 -1.29 8.74 -6.49
C GLN A 22 -0.21 9.80 -6.80
N ALA A 23 -0.51 11.09 -6.67
CA ALA A 23 0.44 12.17 -6.95
C ALA A 23 1.54 12.30 -5.88
N GLN A 24 1.44 11.54 -4.79
CA GLN A 24 2.46 11.49 -3.73
C GLN A 24 3.55 10.44 -4.02
N LEU A 25 3.41 9.66 -5.10
CA LEU A 25 4.35 8.60 -5.48
C LEU A 25 5.48 9.14 -6.38
N PRO A 26 6.69 8.56 -6.31
CA PRO A 26 7.75 8.86 -7.27
C PRO A 26 7.38 8.38 -8.68
N ALA A 27 7.88 9.07 -9.71
CA ALA A 27 7.49 8.83 -11.10
C ALA A 27 7.62 7.37 -11.58
N TRP A 28 8.67 6.66 -11.13
CA TRP A 28 8.87 5.24 -11.45
C TRP A 28 7.73 4.36 -10.92
N ALA A 29 7.26 4.64 -9.71
CA ALA A 29 6.18 3.92 -9.06
C ALA A 29 4.84 4.27 -9.69
N THR A 30 4.60 5.56 -9.98
CA THR A 30 3.40 6.01 -10.69
C THR A 30 3.27 5.28 -12.04
N GLN A 31 4.35 5.15 -12.81
CA GLN A 31 4.32 4.45 -14.10
C GLN A 31 4.03 2.95 -13.95
N GLN A 32 4.57 2.28 -12.92
CA GLN A 32 4.24 0.87 -12.66
C GLN A 32 2.78 0.72 -12.20
N LEU A 33 2.35 1.56 -11.26
CA LEU A 33 1.00 1.55 -10.72
C LEU A 33 -0.05 1.84 -11.79
N ASP A 34 0.17 2.79 -12.69
CA ASP A 34 -0.79 3.10 -13.76
C ASP A 34 -0.99 1.91 -14.72
N ARG A 35 0.09 1.19 -15.04
CA ARG A 35 0.03 -0.02 -15.85
C ARG A 35 -0.71 -1.13 -15.13
N LEU A 36 -0.43 -1.30 -13.84
CA LEU A 36 -1.08 -2.28 -12.97
C LEU A 36 -2.57 -1.97 -12.81
N ALA A 37 -2.92 -0.72 -12.52
CA ALA A 37 -4.28 -0.20 -12.34
C ALA A 37 -5.16 -0.45 -13.56
N LYS A 38 -4.63 -0.25 -14.76
CA LYS A 38 -5.36 -0.54 -16.02
C LYS A 38 -5.61 -2.02 -16.22
N ARG A 39 -4.63 -2.87 -15.90
CA ARG A 39 -4.72 -4.32 -16.12
C ARG A 39 -5.63 -5.01 -15.10
N GLU A 40 -5.55 -4.58 -13.85
CA GLU A 40 -6.16 -5.26 -12.70
C GLU A 40 -7.42 -4.55 -12.21
N ALA A 41 -7.84 -3.48 -12.89
CA ALA A 41 -8.95 -2.61 -12.51
C ALA A 41 -8.85 -2.10 -11.06
N ILE A 42 -7.64 -1.75 -10.59
CA ILE A 42 -7.41 -1.25 -9.23
C ILE A 42 -7.24 0.27 -9.17
N GLU A 43 -7.46 0.84 -7.99
CA GLU A 43 -7.15 2.23 -7.64
C GLU A 43 -6.48 2.32 -6.26
N VAL A 44 -5.80 3.43 -5.95
CA VAL A 44 -5.22 3.63 -4.62
C VAL A 44 -6.33 3.81 -3.59
N SER A 45 -6.20 3.10 -2.48
CA SER A 45 -7.07 3.19 -1.33
C SER A 45 -6.41 4.04 -0.26
N ALA A 46 -6.86 5.28 -0.10
CA ALA A 46 -6.40 6.18 0.96
C ALA A 46 -7.24 6.07 2.25
N ARG A 47 -7.88 4.92 2.48
CA ARG A 47 -8.74 4.70 3.65
C ARG A 47 -7.97 4.68 4.98
N MET A 48 -6.66 4.46 4.94
CA MET A 48 -5.73 4.50 6.08
C MET A 48 -4.51 5.34 5.73
N ASN A 49 -3.86 5.93 6.75
CA ASN A 49 -2.64 6.72 6.59
C ASN A 49 -1.55 6.15 7.52
N PRO A 50 -0.32 5.86 7.04
CA PRO A 50 0.09 5.89 5.64
C PRO A 50 -0.71 4.91 4.77
N PHE A 51 -0.97 5.27 3.51
CA PHE A 51 -1.48 4.35 2.47
C PHE A 51 -0.36 3.80 1.58
N VAL A 52 0.89 4.21 1.85
CA VAL A 52 2.11 3.74 1.19
C VAL A 52 3.17 3.45 2.25
N LEU A 53 3.73 2.25 2.22
CA LEU A 53 4.93 1.88 2.98
C LEU A 53 6.14 1.79 2.04
N ARG A 54 7.33 2.04 2.59
CA ARG A 54 8.62 1.98 1.90
C ARG A 54 9.49 0.91 2.55
N GLY A 55 10.19 0.11 1.75
CA GLY A 55 11.09 -0.94 2.23
C GLY A 55 11.83 -1.63 1.09
N ASP A 56 12.82 -2.45 1.40
CA ASP A 56 13.50 -3.37 0.46
C ASP A 56 12.75 -4.71 0.46
N PHE A 57 11.59 -4.74 -0.19
CA PHE A 57 10.66 -5.88 -0.11
C PHE A 57 11.12 -7.05 -0.97
N ASP A 58 11.76 -6.80 -2.13
CA ASP A 58 12.29 -7.87 -2.99
C ASP A 58 13.77 -8.25 -2.69
N GLY A 59 14.46 -7.47 -1.87
CA GLY A 59 15.82 -7.76 -1.41
C GLY A 59 16.92 -7.29 -2.36
N ASP A 60 16.62 -6.43 -3.33
CA ASP A 60 17.59 -5.87 -4.28
C ASP A 60 18.40 -4.68 -3.71
N GLY A 61 18.06 -4.22 -2.50
CA GLY A 61 18.72 -3.11 -1.81
C GLY A 61 18.26 -1.72 -2.25
N MET A 62 17.25 -1.62 -3.10
CA MET A 62 16.59 -0.38 -3.51
C MET A 62 15.28 -0.21 -2.74
N GLU A 63 14.86 1.05 -2.58
CA GLU A 63 13.60 1.35 -1.91
C GLU A 63 12.40 1.06 -2.84
N ASP A 64 11.62 0.05 -2.47
CA ASP A 64 10.34 -0.35 -3.05
C ASP A 64 9.16 0.29 -2.32
N LEU A 65 7.96 0.18 -2.91
CA LEU A 65 6.72 0.66 -2.32
C LEU A 65 5.70 -0.46 -2.16
N ALA A 66 5.00 -0.47 -1.04
CA ALA A 66 3.74 -1.18 -0.87
C ALA A 66 2.62 -0.16 -0.76
N VAL A 67 1.59 -0.28 -1.59
CA VAL A 67 0.50 0.70 -1.72
C VAL A 67 -0.82 0.03 -1.44
N LEU A 68 -1.63 0.61 -0.55
CA LEU A 68 -3.01 0.16 -0.35
C LEU A 68 -3.82 0.43 -1.63
N VAL A 69 -4.52 -0.60 -2.09
CA VAL A 69 -5.30 -0.54 -3.33
C VAL A 69 -6.65 -1.21 -3.14
N LYS A 70 -7.61 -0.79 -3.96
CA LYS A 70 -8.95 -1.36 -4.01
C LYS A 70 -9.28 -1.74 -5.45
N ASN A 71 -9.84 -2.92 -5.66
CA ASN A 71 -10.38 -3.29 -6.95
C ASN A 71 -11.69 -2.51 -7.22
N ARG A 72 -11.81 -1.92 -8.42
CA ARG A 72 -12.94 -1.06 -8.79
C ARG A 72 -14.25 -1.83 -8.95
N ASP A 73 -14.17 -3.09 -9.35
CA ASP A 73 -15.34 -3.90 -9.67
C ASP A 73 -15.82 -4.64 -8.42
N SER A 74 -14.94 -5.43 -7.79
CA SER A 74 -15.28 -6.26 -6.62
C SER A 74 -15.31 -5.48 -5.30
N LYS A 75 -14.71 -4.27 -5.27
CA LYS A 75 -14.50 -3.45 -4.07
C LYS A 75 -13.58 -4.06 -3.01
N LYS A 76 -12.98 -5.22 -3.28
CA LYS A 76 -12.02 -5.86 -2.38
C LYS A 76 -10.77 -5.00 -2.22
N GLU A 77 -10.25 -4.93 -1.00
CA GLU A 77 -9.05 -4.18 -0.65
C GLU A 77 -7.82 -5.10 -0.71
N GLY A 78 -6.65 -4.54 -0.95
CA GLY A 78 -5.39 -5.27 -1.07
C GLY A 78 -4.17 -4.36 -1.03
N ILE A 79 -3.01 -4.95 -1.34
CA ILE A 79 -1.72 -4.28 -1.35
C ILE A 79 -1.05 -4.54 -2.70
N ALA A 80 -0.65 -3.48 -3.38
CA ALA A 80 0.21 -3.54 -4.55
C ALA A 80 1.67 -3.28 -4.13
N PHE A 81 2.56 -4.23 -4.40
CA PHE A 81 4.00 -4.05 -4.25
C PHE A 81 4.58 -3.61 -5.59
N LEU A 82 5.29 -2.48 -5.57
CA LEU A 82 5.94 -1.85 -6.71
C LEU A 82 7.45 -1.89 -6.47
N PHE A 83 8.17 -2.64 -7.30
CA PHE A 83 9.60 -2.86 -7.13
C PHE A 83 10.40 -1.92 -8.00
N ARG A 84 11.52 -1.39 -7.47
CA ARG A 84 12.29 -0.36 -8.17
C ARG A 84 13.03 -0.89 -9.39
N GLN A 85 13.53 -2.13 -9.36
CA GLN A 85 14.25 -2.74 -10.47
C GLN A 85 13.39 -3.71 -11.30
N LYS A 86 13.98 -4.79 -11.81
CA LYS A 86 13.40 -5.67 -12.85
C LYS A 86 12.31 -6.60 -12.31
N THR A 87 12.08 -6.63 -11.01
CA THR A 87 11.03 -7.44 -10.41
C THR A 87 9.67 -6.87 -10.85
N ALA A 88 8.81 -7.74 -11.38
CA ALA A 88 7.48 -7.33 -11.80
C ALA A 88 6.63 -6.97 -10.55
N PRO A 89 5.81 -5.91 -10.60
CA PRO A 89 4.93 -5.58 -9.50
C PRO A 89 3.94 -6.71 -9.23
N LEU A 90 3.55 -6.89 -7.97
CA LEU A 90 2.62 -7.94 -7.53
C LEU A 90 1.49 -7.36 -6.70
N ILE A 91 0.36 -8.07 -6.65
CA ILE A 91 -0.80 -7.71 -5.83
C ILE A 91 -1.13 -8.89 -4.92
N VAL A 92 -1.50 -8.57 -3.68
CA VAL A 92 -2.14 -9.49 -2.74
C VAL A 92 -3.42 -8.86 -2.22
N GLY A 93 -4.46 -9.65 -1.97
CA GLY A 93 -5.80 -9.12 -1.77
C GLY A 93 -6.35 -8.50 -3.06
N ALA A 94 -7.34 -7.61 -2.95
CA ALA A 94 -8.02 -6.98 -4.07
C ALA A 94 -8.52 -7.99 -5.15
N GLY A 95 -8.94 -9.18 -4.71
CA GLY A 95 -9.34 -10.30 -5.56
C GLY A 95 -8.24 -11.33 -5.86
N HIS A 96 -7.01 -11.11 -5.40
CA HIS A 96 -5.89 -12.05 -5.51
C HIS A 96 -5.64 -12.75 -4.16
N ALA A 97 -6.00 -14.03 -4.09
CA ALA A 97 -5.89 -14.80 -2.85
C ALA A 97 -4.43 -14.99 -2.40
N LEU A 98 -4.16 -14.78 -1.11
CA LEU A 98 -2.88 -15.02 -0.46
C LEU A 98 -3.02 -16.06 0.67
N SER A 99 -3.15 -17.34 0.30
CA SER A 99 -3.29 -18.45 1.25
C SER A 99 -4.40 -18.16 2.29
N SER A 100 -4.15 -18.39 3.58
CA SER A 100 -5.05 -18.07 4.70
C SER A 100 -5.41 -16.60 4.83
N GLY A 101 -4.65 -15.68 4.22
CA GLY A 101 -4.98 -14.25 4.20
C GLY A 101 -6.18 -13.90 3.32
N GLY A 102 -6.66 -14.85 2.51
CA GLY A 102 -7.80 -14.63 1.62
C GLY A 102 -7.47 -13.63 0.50
N ASP A 103 -8.52 -13.08 -0.12
CA ASP A 103 -8.41 -12.19 -1.27
C ASP A 103 -8.99 -10.77 -1.03
N ASP A 104 -9.40 -10.47 0.20
CA ASP A 104 -9.92 -9.16 0.59
C ASP A 104 -9.33 -8.71 1.93
N PHE A 105 -8.61 -7.59 1.91
CA PHE A 105 -7.96 -6.97 3.07
C PHE A 105 -8.77 -5.82 3.64
N ALA A 106 -10.09 -5.79 3.44
CA ALA A 106 -10.97 -4.80 4.05
C ALA A 106 -10.94 -4.81 5.58
N TRP A 107 -10.51 -5.93 6.19
CA TRP A 107 -10.33 -6.11 7.63
C TRP A 107 -9.09 -5.41 8.21
N LEU A 108 -8.14 -5.00 7.37
CA LEU A 108 -6.85 -4.44 7.78
C LEU A 108 -7.01 -3.06 8.42
N GLU A 109 -6.55 -2.89 9.66
CA GLU A 109 -6.61 -1.63 10.43
C GLU A 109 -5.21 -1.11 10.83
N VAL A 110 -4.21 -2.00 10.91
CA VAL A 110 -2.83 -1.68 11.25
C VAL A 110 -1.91 -2.33 10.23
N TRP A 111 -0.99 -1.56 9.65
CA TRP A 111 0.07 -2.11 8.82
C TRP A 111 1.38 -1.37 8.99
N GLN A 112 2.48 -2.11 9.05
CA GLN A 112 3.81 -1.55 9.29
C GLN A 112 4.88 -2.41 8.63
N VAL A 113 6.03 -1.80 8.36
CA VAL A 113 7.19 -2.51 7.84
C VAL A 113 7.89 -3.25 8.97
N GLU A 114 8.28 -4.49 8.71
CA GLU A 114 9.19 -5.27 9.54
C GLU A 114 10.53 -5.42 8.85
N ASP A 115 11.60 -5.04 9.56
CA ASP A 115 12.93 -4.96 8.97
C ASP A 115 13.49 -6.33 8.62
N LYS A 116 14.26 -6.38 7.54
CA LYS A 116 15.15 -7.50 7.22
C LYS A 116 15.98 -7.93 8.42
N GLY A 117 16.02 -9.24 8.65
CA GLY A 117 16.77 -9.84 9.75
C GLY A 117 16.02 -9.90 11.08
N SER A 118 14.85 -9.27 11.20
CA SER A 118 13.94 -9.48 12.34
C SER A 118 13.51 -10.94 12.43
N LEU A 119 13.33 -11.43 13.67
CA LEU A 119 12.80 -12.75 13.95
C LEU A 119 11.31 -12.63 14.24
N GLN A 120 10.49 -13.13 13.33
CA GLN A 120 9.04 -13.08 13.38
C GLN A 120 8.51 -14.36 14.03
N HIS A 121 7.52 -14.22 14.92
CA HIS A 121 7.01 -15.29 15.76
C HIS A 121 5.55 -15.61 15.44
N SER A 122 5.28 -16.82 15.00
CA SER A 122 3.91 -17.28 14.78
C SER A 122 3.46 -18.20 15.92
N TYR A 123 2.17 -18.16 16.27
CA TYR A 123 1.57 -19.16 17.17
C TYR A 123 1.46 -20.54 16.52
N HIS A 124 1.28 -20.59 15.19
CA HIS A 124 0.94 -21.80 14.44
C HIS A 124 2.07 -22.30 13.55
N GLU A 125 3.04 -21.44 13.25
CA GLU A 125 4.16 -21.72 12.36
C GLU A 125 5.52 -21.53 13.05
N LYS A 126 6.59 -22.05 12.42
CA LYS A 126 7.96 -21.84 12.91
C LYS A 126 8.34 -20.36 12.79
N SER A 127 9.10 -19.88 13.77
CA SER A 127 9.70 -18.54 13.70
C SER A 127 10.49 -18.37 12.40
N LEU A 128 10.34 -17.20 11.78
CA LEU A 128 10.94 -16.85 10.50
C LEU A 128 11.92 -15.70 10.70
N LYS A 129 13.17 -15.86 10.27
CA LYS A 129 14.10 -14.75 10.15
C LYS A 129 13.97 -14.12 8.77
N LEU A 130 13.53 -12.87 8.71
CA LEU A 130 13.30 -12.15 7.46
C LEU A 130 14.59 -12.00 6.63
N LYS A 131 14.48 -12.17 5.31
CA LYS A 131 15.58 -12.02 4.35
C LYS A 131 15.52 -10.72 3.55
N THR A 132 14.33 -10.14 3.50
CA THR A 132 13.95 -8.85 2.92
C THR A 132 13.07 -8.15 3.94
N ASP A 133 12.71 -6.90 3.71
CA ASP A 133 11.66 -6.28 4.53
C ASP A 133 10.32 -7.00 4.30
N GLY A 134 9.49 -6.98 5.34
CA GLY A 134 8.13 -7.54 5.34
C GLY A 134 7.10 -6.51 5.77
N ILE A 135 5.84 -6.90 5.77
CA ILE A 135 4.74 -6.07 6.26
C ILE A 135 3.93 -6.88 7.26
N VAL A 136 3.83 -6.38 8.48
CA VAL A 136 2.80 -6.86 9.41
C VAL A 136 1.49 -6.18 9.06
N VAL A 137 0.44 -6.98 8.96
CA VAL A 137 -0.94 -6.57 8.74
C VAL A 137 -1.79 -7.07 9.91
N ALA A 138 -2.63 -6.22 10.49
CA ALA A 138 -3.43 -6.58 11.64
C ALA A 138 -4.78 -5.86 11.70
N LYS A 139 -5.72 -6.50 12.41
CA LYS A 139 -6.92 -5.92 12.99
C LYS A 139 -6.76 -5.93 14.49
N GLU A 140 -6.91 -4.76 15.10
CA GLU A 140 -6.59 -4.61 16.52
C GLU A 140 -7.47 -5.52 17.38
N GLY A 141 -6.83 -6.28 18.27
CA GLY A 141 -7.51 -7.23 19.16
C GLY A 141 -8.18 -8.42 18.47
N SER A 142 -7.90 -8.69 17.19
CA SER A 142 -8.52 -9.80 16.46
C SER A 142 -7.55 -10.68 15.69
N ALA A 143 -6.78 -10.13 14.74
CA ALA A 143 -5.96 -10.97 13.87
C ALA A 143 -4.72 -10.23 13.42
N SER A 144 -3.62 -10.94 13.22
CA SER A 144 -2.39 -10.40 12.64
C SER A 144 -1.67 -11.43 11.80
N ALA A 145 -0.95 -10.94 10.79
CA ALA A 145 -0.12 -11.75 9.93
C ALA A 145 1.07 -10.96 9.41
N LEU A 146 2.07 -11.70 8.96
CA LEU A 146 3.23 -11.20 8.25
C LEU A 146 3.09 -11.53 6.76
N ILE A 147 3.22 -10.52 5.92
CA ILE A 147 3.37 -10.65 4.47
C ILE A 147 4.82 -10.38 4.12
N TYR A 148 5.46 -11.30 3.40
CA TYR A 148 6.85 -11.12 2.95
C TYR A 148 7.05 -11.68 1.55
N ILE A 149 8.02 -11.14 0.81
CA ILE A 149 8.33 -11.60 -0.55
C ILE A 149 9.53 -12.53 -0.51
N LYS A 150 9.43 -13.65 -1.24
CA LYS A 150 10.54 -14.60 -1.40
C LYS A 150 10.55 -15.14 -2.82
N GLY A 151 11.63 -14.86 -3.56
CA GLY A 151 11.77 -15.29 -4.95
C GLY A 151 10.65 -14.73 -5.86
N GLY A 152 10.29 -13.46 -5.67
CA GLY A 152 9.26 -12.77 -6.47
C GLY A 152 7.82 -13.17 -6.17
N LYS A 153 7.57 -13.91 -5.09
CA LYS A 153 6.22 -14.31 -4.65
C LYS A 153 5.94 -13.83 -3.24
N ALA A 154 4.72 -13.38 -2.99
CA ALA A 154 4.26 -13.04 -1.65
C ALA A 154 3.89 -14.30 -0.86
N PHE A 155 4.18 -14.28 0.44
CA PHE A 155 3.85 -15.32 1.40
C PHE A 155 3.10 -14.71 2.57
N TRP A 156 2.16 -15.48 3.11
CA TRP A 156 1.43 -15.18 4.34
C TRP A 156 1.94 -16.08 5.45
N GLN A 157 2.20 -15.50 6.61
CA GLN A 157 2.40 -16.23 7.86
C GLN A 157 1.47 -15.66 8.93
N GLN A 158 0.58 -16.49 9.47
CA GLN A 158 -0.33 -16.07 10.53
C GLN A 158 0.48 -15.75 11.80
N GLN A 159 0.27 -14.58 12.42
CA GLN A 159 0.94 -14.18 13.65
C GLN A 159 0.01 -14.24 14.87
N GLY A 160 -1.29 -13.97 14.73
CA GLY A 160 -2.31 -14.04 15.78
C GLY A 160 -3.73 -14.11 15.22
N ASP A 161 -4.65 -14.74 15.95
CA ASP A 161 -6.06 -14.99 15.59
C ASP A 161 -7.00 -14.96 16.80
#